data_AF-A0A3B8IMK7-F1
#
_entry.id   AF-A0A3B8IMK7-F1
#
_cell.length_a   1.000
_cell.length_b   1.000
_cell.length_c   1.000
_cell.angle_alpha   90.00
_cell.angle_beta   90.00
_cell.angle_gamma   90.00
#
_symmetry.space_group_name_H-M   'P 1'
#
loop_
_entity.id
_entity.type
_entity.pdbx_description
1 polymer ?
#
loop_
_entity_poly.entity_id
_entity_poly.type
_entity_poly.pdbx_seq_one_letter_code
_entity_poly.pdbx_strand_id
1 'polypeptide(L)'
;MKQSREQLKAYFERGDTPTSEQFGELIDSGVNQTDDGITTTPERRIGINSDTPQSRLAVGGNLTVGNELCNTIAAPANGLLGQGPVRTEEALRLKIKRDT
;
A
#
# COMPACT_ATOMS: atom_id res chain seq x y z
N MET A 1 12.45 1.14 -14.78
CA MET A 1 12.05 -0.01 -13.91
C MET A 1 12.84 0.14 -12.61
N LYS A 2 12.25 -0.10 -11.43
CA LYS A 2 12.98 0.06 -10.15
C LYS A 2 14.13 -0.97 -10.07
N GLN A 3 15.28 -0.55 -9.55
CA GLN A 3 16.45 -1.43 -9.34
C GLN A 3 16.25 -2.31 -8.09
N SER A 4 16.89 -3.49 -8.07
CA SER A 4 16.91 -4.31 -6.86
C SER A 4 17.76 -3.65 -5.77
N ARG A 5 17.48 -3.96 -4.50
CA ARG A 5 18.31 -3.48 -3.39
C ARG A 5 19.76 -3.94 -3.46
N GLU A 6 20.03 -5.05 -4.14
CA GLU A 6 21.39 -5.54 -4.39
C GLU A 6 22.13 -4.61 -5.37
N GLN A 7 21.48 -4.26 -6.48
CA GLN A 7 22.01 -3.31 -7.46
C GLN A 7 22.22 -1.92 -6.86
N LEU A 8 21.26 -1.44 -6.08
CA LEU A 8 21.36 -0.13 -5.42
C LEU A 8 22.51 -0.07 -4.42
N LYS A 9 22.80 -1.16 -3.71
CA LYS A 9 23.93 -1.23 -2.76
C LYS A 9 25.27 -1.24 -3.46
N ALA A 10 25.35 -1.82 -4.66
CA ALA A 10 26.58 -1.86 -5.44
C ALA A 10 27.09 -0.45 -5.82
N TYR A 11 26.22 0.57 -5.86
CA TYR A 11 26.64 1.96 -6.11
C TYR A 11 27.46 2.58 -4.96
N PHE A 12 27.46 1.94 -3.79
CA PHE A 12 28.06 2.46 -2.55
C PHE A 12 29.16 1.54 -2.01
N GLU A 13 29.78 0.71 -2.85
CA GLU A 13 30.91 -0.11 -2.43
C GLU A 13 32.14 0.75 -2.12
N ARG A 14 33.12 0.17 -1.42
CA ARG A 14 34.27 0.92 -0.92
C ARG A 14 35.06 1.49 -2.10
N GLY A 15 35.15 2.82 -2.14
CA GLY A 15 35.90 3.56 -3.15
C GLY A 15 35.01 4.16 -4.23
N ASP A 16 33.73 3.80 -4.26
CA ASP A 16 32.79 4.37 -5.21
C ASP A 16 32.29 5.73 -4.75
N THR A 17 32.08 6.62 -5.72
CA THR A 17 31.36 7.88 -5.53
C THR A 17 30.11 7.81 -6.40
N PRO A 18 28.95 7.45 -5.83
CA PRO A 18 27.72 7.34 -6.60
C PRO A 18 27.38 8.65 -7.32
N THR A 19 26.87 8.54 -8.53
CA THR A 19 26.39 9.70 -9.31
C THR A 19 25.08 10.21 -8.75
N SER A 20 24.72 11.45 -9.08
CA SER A 20 23.41 12.02 -8.73
C SER A 20 22.24 11.18 -9.25
N GLU A 21 22.41 10.53 -10.42
CA GLU A 21 21.42 9.63 -10.98
C GLU A 21 21.25 8.36 -10.14
N GLN A 22 22.36 7.72 -9.74
CA GLN A 22 22.36 6.55 -8.84
C GLN A 22 21.75 6.87 -7.46
N PHE A 23 21.98 8.09 -6.96
CA PHE A 23 21.30 8.58 -5.76
C PHE A 23 19.79 8.76 -5.98
N GLY A 24 19.37 9.26 -7.14
CA GLY A 24 17.96 9.35 -7.53
C GLY A 24 17.29 7.98 -7.55
N GLU A 25 17.94 6.99 -8.16
CA GLU A 25 17.44 5.60 -8.18
C GLU A 25 17.26 5.02 -6.77
N LEU A 26 18.11 5.38 -5.81
CA LEU A 26 17.96 4.99 -4.41
C LEU A 26 16.71 5.65 -3.77
N ILE A 27 16.51 6.95 -3.98
CA ILE A 27 15.36 7.69 -3.43
C ILE A 27 14.06 7.08 -3.96
N ASP A 28 13.97 6.87 -5.28
CA ASP A 28 12.78 6.35 -5.95
C ASP A 28 12.52 4.86 -5.63
N SER A 29 13.51 4.15 -5.08
CA SER A 29 13.36 2.77 -4.64
C SER A 29 12.57 2.63 -3.34
N GLY A 30 12.55 3.69 -2.51
CA GLY A 30 11.85 3.72 -1.24
C GLY A 30 10.34 3.84 -1.40
N VAL A 31 9.62 3.57 -0.29
CA VAL A 31 8.27 4.08 -0.11
C VAL A 31 8.38 5.43 0.56
N ASN A 32 7.79 6.45 -0.05
CA ASN A 32 7.62 7.78 0.50
C ASN A 32 6.18 7.94 1.01
N GLN A 33 6.02 8.19 2.31
CA GLN A 33 4.69 8.29 2.93
C GLN A 33 3.83 9.43 2.35
N THR A 34 4.45 10.55 1.99
CA THR A 34 3.76 11.71 1.42
C THR A 34 3.41 11.46 -0.04
N ASP A 35 4.35 10.97 -0.84
CA ASP A 35 4.19 10.89 -2.28
C ASP A 35 3.45 9.61 -2.74
N ASP A 36 3.58 8.51 -1.99
CA ASP A 36 2.96 7.21 -2.33
C ASP A 36 1.59 6.99 -1.67
N GLY A 37 1.08 7.98 -0.92
CA GLY A 37 -0.22 7.90 -0.26
C GLY A 37 -0.28 6.83 0.84
N ILE A 38 0.83 6.58 1.54
CA ILE A 38 0.88 5.63 2.67
C ILE A 38 1.11 6.41 3.96
N THR A 39 0.23 6.26 4.94
CA THR A 39 0.33 6.95 6.23
C THR A 39 0.50 5.96 7.37
N THR A 40 1.45 6.23 8.27
CA THR A 40 1.51 5.59 9.59
C THR A 40 1.32 6.63 10.69
N THR A 41 0.51 6.32 11.70
CA THR A 41 0.23 7.26 12.81
C THR A 41 0.90 6.82 14.11
N PRO A 42 1.10 7.74 15.09
CA PRO A 42 1.57 7.39 16.43
C PRO A 42 0.72 6.31 17.13
N GLU A 43 -0.58 6.24 16.82
CA GLU A 43 -1.53 5.24 17.32
C GLU A 43 -1.41 3.89 16.59
N ARG A 44 -0.39 3.72 15.75
CA ARG A 44 -0.09 2.52 14.96
C ARG A 44 -1.26 2.16 14.03
N ARG A 45 -1.82 3.17 13.37
CA ARG A 45 -2.79 3.00 12.28
C ARG A 45 -2.07 3.08 10.94
N ILE A 46 -2.60 2.35 9.95
CA ILE A 46 -2.11 2.33 8.58
C ILE A 46 -3.20 2.94 7.68
N GLY A 47 -2.84 3.97 6.94
CA GLY A 47 -3.67 4.60 5.90
C GLY A 47 -3.11 4.30 4.51
N ILE A 48 -3.98 3.93 3.57
CA ILE A 48 -3.71 3.96 2.14
C ILE A 48 -4.64 5.03 1.55
N ASN A 49 -4.10 6.06 0.91
CA ASN A 49 -4.82 7.26 0.46
C ASN A 49 -5.69 7.87 1.57
N SER A 50 -5.16 7.95 2.79
CA SER A 50 -5.87 8.47 3.95
C SER A 50 -4.88 9.06 4.96
N ASP A 51 -4.81 10.40 5.01
CA ASP A 51 -3.89 11.13 5.89
C ASP A 51 -4.24 11.00 7.38
N THR A 52 -5.52 10.79 7.70
CA THR A 52 -6.02 10.71 9.08
C THR A 52 -6.83 9.43 9.33
N PRO A 53 -6.21 8.23 9.25
CA PRO A 53 -6.92 6.97 9.36
C PRO A 53 -7.60 6.85 10.74
N GLN A 54 -8.90 6.57 10.75
CA GLN A 54 -9.67 6.37 11.99
C GLN A 54 -9.64 4.91 12.48
N SER A 55 -9.43 3.98 11.55
CA SER A 55 -9.33 2.54 11.82
C SER A 55 -7.86 2.10 11.88
N ARG A 56 -7.59 0.89 12.41
CA ARG A 56 -6.24 0.30 12.39
C ARG A 56 -5.68 0.13 10.98
N LEU A 57 -6.54 -0.20 10.03
CA LEU A 57 -6.30 -0.12 8.60
C LEU A 57 -7.44 0.71 7.99
N ALA A 58 -7.10 1.80 7.30
CA ALA A 58 -8.03 2.58 6.50
C ALA A 58 -7.55 2.63 5.06
N VAL A 59 -8.45 2.37 4.12
CA VAL A 59 -8.18 2.43 2.68
C VAL A 59 -9.15 3.44 2.07
N GLY A 60 -8.61 4.55 1.59
CA GLY A 60 -9.31 5.49 0.72
C GLY A 60 -9.29 4.97 -0.71
N GLY A 61 -10.47 4.89 -1.34
CA GLY A 61 -10.63 4.24 -2.63
C GLY A 61 -11.07 2.78 -2.50
N ASN A 62 -10.64 1.93 -3.43
CA ASN A 62 -11.10 0.56 -3.53
C ASN A 62 -10.15 -0.43 -2.84
N LEU A 63 -10.69 -1.58 -2.41
CA LEU A 63 -9.92 -2.66 -1.77
C LEU A 63 -10.30 -4.00 -2.42
N THR A 64 -9.32 -4.69 -3.01
CA THR A 64 -9.48 -6.08 -3.45
C THR A 64 -8.71 -7.02 -2.51
N VAL A 65 -9.37 -8.02 -1.95
CA VAL A 65 -8.78 -9.07 -1.11
C VAL A 65 -8.97 -10.41 -1.81
N GLY A 66 -7.89 -11.08 -2.18
CA GLY A 66 -7.94 -12.32 -2.96
C GLY A 66 -6.63 -12.61 -3.67
N ASN A 67 -6.36 -13.87 -4.05
CA ASN A 67 -5.11 -14.24 -4.73
C ASN A 67 -5.12 -13.90 -6.23
N GLU A 68 -6.22 -14.20 -6.91
CA GLU A 68 -6.32 -13.98 -8.36
C GLU A 68 -6.96 -12.63 -8.66
N LEU A 69 -8.03 -12.27 -7.92
CA LEU A 69 -8.77 -11.04 -8.18
C LEU A 69 -7.93 -9.78 -7.94
N CYS A 70 -6.99 -9.79 -6.99
CA CYS A 70 -6.15 -8.62 -6.72
C CYS A 70 -5.25 -8.22 -7.90
N ASN A 71 -5.04 -9.12 -8.88
CA ASN A 71 -4.20 -8.89 -10.07
C ASN A 71 -5.00 -8.79 -11.37
N THR A 72 -6.32 -9.01 -11.34
CA THR A 72 -7.15 -9.16 -12.56
C THR A 72 -8.40 -8.30 -12.57
N ILE A 73 -8.96 -7.96 -11.40
CA ILE A 73 -10.20 -7.20 -11.28
C ILE A 73 -10.04 -6.12 -10.20
N ALA A 74 -10.18 -4.86 -10.60
CA ALA A 74 -10.28 -3.75 -9.66
C ALA A 74 -11.61 -3.82 -8.92
N ALA A 75 -11.59 -3.64 -7.59
CA ALA A 75 -12.81 -3.41 -6.82
C ALA A 75 -13.55 -2.14 -7.32
N PRO A 76 -14.89 -2.05 -7.14
CA PRO A 76 -15.64 -0.83 -7.47
C PRO A 76 -15.02 0.41 -6.81
N ALA A 77 -15.20 1.60 -7.41
CA ALA A 77 -14.75 2.84 -6.81
C ALA A 77 -15.30 2.99 -5.38
N ASN A 78 -14.41 3.27 -4.41
CA ASN A 78 -14.73 3.31 -2.98
C ASN A 78 -15.39 2.01 -2.43
N GLY A 79 -15.12 0.87 -3.06
CA GLY A 79 -15.76 -0.42 -2.75
C GLY A 79 -14.77 -1.52 -2.33
N LEU A 80 -15.32 -2.65 -1.90
CA LEU A 80 -14.60 -3.85 -1.48
C LEU A 80 -14.93 -5.02 -2.42
N LEU A 81 -13.91 -5.69 -2.95
CA LEU A 81 -14.01 -6.97 -3.66
C LEU A 81 -13.28 -8.05 -2.86
N GLY A 82 -13.96 -9.14 -2.50
CA GLY A 82 -13.38 -10.25 -1.75
C GLY A 82 -13.43 -11.57 -2.55
N GLN A 83 -12.33 -12.32 -2.56
CA GLN A 83 -12.22 -13.67 -3.11
C GLN A 83 -11.93 -14.65 -1.97
N GLY A 84 -12.73 -15.71 -1.89
CA GLY A 84 -12.54 -16.82 -0.95
C GLY A 84 -13.71 -17.01 0.01
N PRO A 85 -13.68 -18.11 0.80
CA PRO A 85 -14.75 -18.42 1.73
C PRO A 85 -14.78 -17.41 2.88
N VAL A 86 -15.94 -16.82 3.11
CA VAL A 86 -16.21 -16.04 4.32
C VAL A 86 -16.78 -17.00 5.36
N ARG A 87 -15.98 -17.39 6.35
CA ARG A 87 -16.44 -18.21 7.49
C ARG A 87 -17.10 -17.30 8.51
N THR A 88 -18.36 -17.54 8.82
CA THR A 88 -19.09 -16.80 9.85
C THR A 88 -19.44 -17.73 11.00
N GLU A 89 -18.48 -17.93 11.91
CA GLU A 89 -18.73 -18.61 13.19
C GLU A 89 -19.60 -17.70 14.09
N GLU A 90 -19.39 -16.39 14.00
CA GLU A 90 -20.29 -15.35 14.50
C GLU A 90 -20.52 -14.32 13.39
N ALA A 91 -21.75 -13.80 13.30
CA ALA A 91 -22.29 -13.03 12.17
C ALA A 91 -21.30 -12.05 11.50
N LEU A 92 -21.23 -12.09 10.17
CA LEU A 92 -20.60 -11.03 9.38
C LEU A 92 -21.33 -9.70 9.67
N ARG A 93 -20.74 -8.84 10.49
CA ARG A 93 -21.29 -7.51 10.80
C ARG A 93 -20.83 -6.50 9.75
N LEU A 94 -21.52 -6.46 8.62
CA LEU A 94 -21.33 -5.44 7.60
C LEU A 94 -22.25 -4.24 7.88
N LYS A 95 -21.67 -3.12 8.33
CA LYS A 95 -22.39 -1.84 8.44
C LYS A 95 -22.27 -1.10 7.11
N ILE A 96 -23.32 -1.16 6.29
CA ILE A 96 -23.42 -0.38 5.06
C ILE A 96 -24.10 0.96 5.38
N LYS A 97 -23.37 2.06 5.26
CA LYS A 97 -23.98 3.40 5.21
C LYS A 97 -24.32 3.68 3.76
N ARG A 98 -25.61 3.82 3.43
CA ARG A 98 -26.03 4.30 2.12
C ARG A 98 -26.11 5.82 2.19
N ASP A 99 -25.45 6.52 1.28
CA ASP A 99 -25.77 7.93 1.05
C ASP A 99 -27.10 7.95 0.29
N THR A 100 -28.14 8.46 0.96
CA THR A 100 -29.44 8.80 0.35
C THR A 100 -29.38 10.16 -0.29
#